data_AF-A0A257RUG5-F1
#
_entry.id   AF-A0A257RUG5-F1
#
_cell.length_a   1.000
_cell.length_b   1.000
_cell.length_c   1.000
_cell.angle_alpha   90.00
_cell.angle_beta   90.00
_cell.angle_gamma   90.00
#
_symmetry.space_group_name_H-M   'P 1'
#
loop_
_entity.id
_entity.type
_entity.pdbx_description
1 polymer ?
#
loop_
_entity_poly.entity_id
_entity_poly.type
_entity_poly.pdbx_seq_one_letter_code
_entity_poly.pdbx_strand_id
1 'polypeptide(L)'
;DVSYTGHDPRRAARAVNAAMAAYLDRERSDRLQVLHRARLWLRRRARATASRLESLDVAIALERARSGTERGAGTASLTHEQAGQLTASLAAAQADLAAARARLVALQGSSEAATAAEVAPEIGPMRARAADLAARLRALASTEGPNNPEYRAAARALAALRGQIGAETGRLVAADRMRAAADAARVASLEQAIARVRGKAAAQAVVAAPLARLEEQREAESSLLRAETEQIGALESRSALTRPSARIITPAVPPLHASGPRGAAILSGAVLLGLCLGLLAALAADSLNGSFRSGGQVREALGLPCMALVPEIARRARRGLAVPDYARRYPFSAFAEQIRALRTGLWLAQGAPRSLAI
;
A
#
# COMPACT_ATOMS: atom_id res chain seq x y z
N ASP A 1 -20.04 -21.63 11.00
CA ASP A 1 -20.69 -22.40 12.08
C ASP A 1 -19.70 -23.30 12.78
N VAL A 2 -19.84 -23.44 14.10
CA VAL A 2 -19.01 -24.30 14.95
C VAL A 2 -19.93 -25.28 15.64
N SER A 3 -19.67 -26.58 15.51
CA SER A 3 -20.50 -27.65 16.08
C SER A 3 -19.66 -28.64 16.87
N TYR A 4 -20.20 -29.14 17.97
CA TYR A 4 -19.59 -30.19 18.78
C TYR A 4 -20.66 -31.17 19.28
N THR A 5 -20.37 -32.46 19.20
CA THR A 5 -21.26 -33.54 19.63
C THR A 5 -20.75 -34.17 20.91
N GLY A 6 -21.61 -34.27 21.92
CA GLY A 6 -21.28 -34.91 23.20
C GLY A 6 -22.52 -35.44 23.91
N HIS A 7 -22.30 -36.28 24.92
CA HIS A 7 -23.37 -36.99 25.64
C HIS A 7 -24.19 -36.09 26.57
N ASP A 8 -23.56 -35.05 27.15
CA ASP A 8 -24.22 -34.10 28.05
C ASP A 8 -24.46 -32.77 27.33
N PRO A 9 -25.72 -32.30 27.19
CA PRO A 9 -26.06 -31.08 26.47
C PRO A 9 -25.38 -29.84 27.07
N ARG A 10 -25.19 -29.79 28.40
CA ARG A 10 -24.52 -28.67 29.08
C ARG A 10 -23.02 -28.69 28.86
N ARG A 11 -22.40 -29.87 28.82
CA ARG A 11 -20.97 -30.00 28.49
C ARG A 11 -20.71 -29.64 27.03
N ALA A 12 -21.58 -30.10 26.12
CA ALA A 12 -21.43 -29.79 24.70
C ALA A 12 -21.48 -28.28 24.41
N ALA A 13 -22.49 -27.58 24.96
CA ALA A 13 -22.59 -26.13 24.82
C ALA A 13 -21.39 -25.37 25.46
N ARG A 14 -20.95 -25.79 26.66
CA ARG A 14 -19.76 -25.21 27.30
C ARG A 14 -18.49 -25.41 26.49
N ALA A 15 -18.31 -26.59 25.89
CA ALA A 15 -17.14 -26.88 25.05
C ALA A 15 -17.08 -25.96 23.82
N VAL A 16 -18.20 -25.75 23.12
CA VAL A 16 -18.26 -24.83 21.97
C VAL A 16 -17.99 -23.39 22.40
N ASN A 17 -18.63 -22.92 23.47
CA ASN A 17 -18.41 -21.56 23.98
C ASN A 17 -16.95 -21.33 24.43
N ALA A 18 -16.35 -22.30 25.11
CA ALA A 18 -14.94 -22.25 25.50
C ALA A 18 -14.01 -22.24 24.29
N ALA A 19 -14.28 -23.05 23.27
CA ALA A 19 -13.50 -23.06 22.03
C ALA A 19 -13.61 -21.73 21.27
N MET A 20 -14.81 -21.15 21.18
CA MET A 20 -15.02 -19.84 20.57
C MET A 20 -14.27 -18.73 21.32
N ALA A 21 -14.33 -18.70 22.65
CA ALA A 21 -13.60 -17.73 23.47
C ALA A 21 -12.07 -17.88 23.30
N ALA A 22 -11.57 -19.11 23.39
CA ALA A 22 -10.14 -19.40 23.21
C ALA A 22 -9.64 -18.99 21.81
N TYR A 23 -10.46 -19.18 20.77
CA TYR A 23 -10.13 -18.71 19.42
C TYR A 23 -10.03 -17.18 19.35
N LEU A 24 -10.97 -16.44 19.94
CA LEU A 24 -10.95 -14.97 19.97
C LEU A 24 -9.72 -14.44 20.73
N ASP A 25 -9.39 -15.05 21.87
CA ASP A 25 -8.20 -14.69 22.65
C ASP A 25 -6.91 -14.98 21.89
N ARG A 26 -6.84 -16.13 21.19
CA ARG A 26 -5.72 -16.48 20.33
C ARG A 26 -5.55 -15.48 19.19
N GLU A 27 -6.63 -15.15 18.49
CA GLU A 27 -6.62 -14.17 17.39
C GLU A 27 -6.15 -12.79 17.88
N ARG A 28 -6.63 -12.35 19.04
CA ARG A 28 -6.19 -11.10 19.67
C ARG A 28 -4.70 -11.14 20.00
N SER A 29 -4.23 -12.23 20.62
CA SER A 29 -2.83 -12.41 20.99
C SER A 29 -1.92 -12.40 19.75
N ASP A 30 -2.30 -13.11 18.69
CA ASP A 30 -1.54 -13.17 17.44
C ASP A 30 -1.41 -11.79 16.77
N ARG A 31 -2.49 -10.99 16.76
CA ARG A 31 -2.43 -9.61 16.28
C ARG A 31 -1.51 -8.73 17.10
N LEU A 32 -1.62 -8.81 18.43
CA LEU A 32 -0.73 -8.06 19.33
C LEU A 32 0.73 -8.47 19.14
N GLN A 33 1.01 -9.76 18.91
CA GLN A 33 2.36 -10.23 18.59
C GLN A 33 2.88 -9.68 17.26
N VAL A 34 2.05 -9.63 16.21
CA VAL A 34 2.43 -9.04 14.92
C VAL A 34 2.76 -7.54 15.08
N LEU A 35 1.91 -6.78 15.77
CA LEU A 35 2.15 -5.37 16.07
C LEU A 35 3.42 -5.18 16.91
N HIS A 36 3.64 -6.03 17.91
CA HIS A 36 4.83 -6.00 18.74
C HIS A 36 6.10 -6.25 17.92
N ARG A 37 6.10 -7.25 17.04
CA ARG A 37 7.24 -7.55 16.14
C ARG A 37 7.51 -6.39 15.18
N ALA A 38 6.46 -5.80 14.58
CA ALA A 38 6.59 -4.63 13.72
C ALA A 38 7.22 -3.44 14.47
N ARG A 39 6.77 -3.18 15.71
CA ARG A 39 7.33 -2.13 16.57
C ARG A 39 8.81 -2.40 16.92
N LEU A 40 9.18 -3.62 17.24
CA LEU A 40 10.59 -3.98 17.52
C LEU A 40 11.47 -3.82 16.28
N TRP A 41 10.95 -4.17 15.11
CA TRP A 41 11.64 -3.95 13.84
C TRP A 41 11.86 -2.46 13.57
N LEU A 42 10.82 -1.62 13.67
CA LEU A 42 10.94 -0.17 13.52
C LEU A 42 11.88 0.45 14.56
N ARG A 43 11.83 0.02 15.83
CA ARG A 43 12.77 0.51 16.86
C ARG A 43 14.22 0.19 16.54
N ARG A 44 14.52 -0.99 15.98
CA ARG A 44 15.89 -1.33 15.54
C ARG A 44 16.32 -0.47 14.36
N ARG A 45 15.41 -0.26 13.41
CA ARG A 45 15.65 0.61 12.25
C ARG A 45 15.90 2.06 12.68
N ALA A 46 15.06 2.63 13.53
CA ALA A 46 15.24 3.97 14.09
C ALA A 46 16.58 4.15 14.83
N ARG A 47 17.05 3.15 15.58
CA ARG A 47 18.40 3.19 16.18
C ARG A 47 19.51 3.20 15.13
N ALA A 48 19.37 2.43 14.06
CA ALA A 48 20.33 2.43 12.97
C ALA A 48 20.34 3.79 12.24
N THR A 49 19.16 4.37 11.98
CA THR A 49 18.97 5.72 11.43
C THR A 49 19.62 6.78 12.33
N ALA A 50 19.40 6.71 13.65
CA ALA A 50 20.02 7.62 14.62
C ALA A 50 21.56 7.51 14.64
N SER A 51 22.11 6.29 14.61
CA SER A 51 23.56 6.10 14.53
C SER A 51 24.16 6.65 13.23
N ARG A 52 23.44 6.53 12.10
CA ARG A 52 23.84 7.20 10.85
C ARG A 52 23.83 8.71 10.98
N LEU A 53 22.80 9.28 11.62
CA LEU A 53 22.70 10.72 11.87
C LEU A 53 23.88 11.22 12.71
N GLU A 54 24.26 10.51 13.77
CA GLU A 54 25.47 10.82 14.56
C GLU A 54 26.74 10.78 13.70
N SER A 55 26.88 9.79 12.82
CA SER A 55 28.04 9.71 11.92
C SER A 55 28.08 10.87 10.91
N LEU A 56 26.92 11.33 10.43
CA LEU A 56 26.80 12.50 9.56
C LEU A 56 27.13 13.78 10.33
N ASP A 57 26.66 13.94 11.56
CA ASP A 57 26.99 15.09 12.41
C ASP A 57 28.50 15.20 12.66
N VAL A 58 29.18 14.08 12.91
CA VAL A 58 30.65 14.02 13.04
C VAL A 58 31.33 14.37 11.71
N ALA A 59 30.86 13.82 10.58
CA ALA A 59 31.41 14.12 9.26
C ALA A 59 31.26 15.60 8.89
N ILE A 60 30.10 16.20 9.20
CA ILE A 60 29.83 17.63 9.02
C ILE A 60 30.79 18.46 9.89
N ALA A 61 30.99 18.08 11.15
CA ALA A 61 31.92 18.79 12.04
C ALA A 61 33.37 18.75 11.52
N LEU A 62 33.82 17.57 11.06
CA LEU A 62 35.15 17.41 10.45
C LEU A 62 35.29 18.22 9.17
N GLU A 63 34.27 18.23 8.32
CA GLU A 63 34.29 18.99 7.06
C GLU A 63 34.25 20.50 7.30
N ARG A 64 33.54 20.97 8.33
CA ARG A 64 33.56 22.38 8.77
C ARG A 64 34.93 22.78 9.28
N ALA A 65 35.58 21.93 10.08
CA ALA A 65 36.94 22.16 10.56
C ALA A 65 37.95 22.21 9.39
N ARG A 66 37.84 21.29 8.41
CA ARG A 66 38.71 21.26 7.22
C ARG A 66 38.53 22.46 6.29
N SER A 67 37.29 22.85 6.04
CA SER A 67 36.97 23.97 5.15
C SER A 67 37.17 25.34 5.82
N GLY A 68 37.49 25.38 7.12
CA GLY A 68 37.65 26.61 7.88
C GLY A 68 36.34 27.42 7.99
N THR A 69 35.20 26.78 7.77
CA THR A 69 33.86 27.42 7.77
C THR A 69 33.27 27.55 9.17
N GLU A 70 34.05 27.29 10.23
CA GLU A 70 33.66 27.57 11.62
C GLU A 70 33.23 29.03 11.83
N ARG A 71 33.74 29.95 11.01
CA ARG A 71 33.21 31.31 10.87
C ARG A 71 32.12 31.31 9.80
N GLY A 72 30.91 30.92 10.21
CA GLY A 72 29.75 30.71 9.34
C GLY A 72 29.40 31.89 8.44
N ALA A 73 28.73 31.59 7.31
CA ALA A 73 27.96 32.41 6.35
C ALA A 73 28.46 33.81 5.90
N GLY A 74 29.25 34.54 6.71
CA GLY A 74 29.70 35.90 6.47
C GLY A 74 30.75 36.02 5.37
N THR A 75 31.57 35.01 5.11
CA THR A 75 32.59 35.08 4.04
C THR A 75 31.96 35.11 2.65
N ALA A 76 30.94 34.29 2.40
CA ALA A 76 30.19 34.30 1.14
C ALA A 76 29.40 35.60 0.95
N SER A 77 28.77 36.11 2.02
CA SER A 77 28.06 37.39 2.01
C SER A 77 28.99 38.57 1.70
N LEU A 78 30.18 38.61 2.33
CA LEU A 78 31.19 39.64 2.09
C LEU A 78 31.72 39.60 0.65
N THR A 79 31.92 38.42 0.06
CA THR A 79 32.34 38.32 -1.36
C THR A 79 31.26 38.81 -2.33
N HIS A 80 29.98 38.59 -2.03
CA HIS A 80 28.87 39.09 -2.85
C HIS A 80 28.75 40.61 -2.77
N GLU A 81 28.88 41.20 -1.57
CA GLU A 81 28.85 42.65 -1.39
C GLU A 81 30.05 43.32 -2.10
N GLN A 82 31.26 42.78 -1.94
CA GLN A 82 32.45 43.24 -2.65
C GLN A 82 32.29 43.15 -4.17
N ALA A 83 31.70 42.07 -4.70
CA ALA A 83 31.42 41.93 -6.12
C ALA A 83 30.42 42.99 -6.62
N GLY A 84 29.39 43.31 -5.82
CA GLY A 84 28.43 44.38 -6.12
C GLY A 84 29.09 45.75 -6.20
N GLN A 85 29.93 46.10 -5.22
CA GLN A 85 30.68 47.36 -5.21
C GLN A 85 31.67 47.47 -6.39
N LEU A 86 32.37 46.37 -6.71
CA LEU A 86 33.28 46.33 -7.87
C LEU A 86 32.53 46.46 -9.20
N THR A 87 31.33 45.88 -9.31
CA THR A 87 30.50 45.98 -10.52
C THR A 87 29.97 47.41 -10.71
N ALA A 88 29.53 48.06 -9.62
CA ALA A 88 29.10 49.45 -9.66
C ALA A 88 30.25 50.41 -10.05
N SER A 89 31.45 50.19 -9.48
CA SER A 89 32.63 50.98 -9.84
C SER A 89 33.12 50.72 -11.27
N LEU A 90 32.95 49.49 -11.80
CA LEU A 90 33.21 49.19 -13.21
C LEU A 90 32.27 49.96 -14.13
N ALA A 91 30.97 49.99 -13.84
CA ALA A 91 29.99 50.74 -14.63
C ALA A 91 30.32 52.24 -14.65
N ALA A 92 30.69 52.81 -13.51
CA ALA A 92 31.14 54.19 -13.43
C ALA A 92 32.42 54.44 -14.26
N ALA A 93 33.43 53.57 -14.14
CA ALA A 93 34.68 53.70 -14.92
C ALA A 93 34.46 53.53 -16.43
N GLN A 94 33.54 52.66 -16.84
CA GLN A 94 33.14 52.52 -18.25
C GLN A 94 32.43 53.76 -18.78
N ALA A 95 31.57 54.39 -17.96
CA ALA A 95 30.94 55.66 -18.31
C ALA A 95 31.97 56.80 -18.45
N ASP A 96 32.94 56.89 -17.53
CA ASP A 96 34.05 57.86 -17.59
C ASP A 96 34.89 57.67 -18.87
N LEU A 97 35.25 56.42 -19.20
CA LEU A 97 35.99 56.07 -20.42
C LEU A 97 35.20 56.43 -21.68
N ALA A 98 33.90 56.15 -21.71
CA ALA A 98 33.04 56.49 -22.83
C ALA A 98 32.96 58.01 -23.03
N ALA A 99 32.84 58.78 -21.94
CA ALA A 99 32.85 60.24 -21.98
C ALA A 99 34.20 60.79 -22.47
N ALA A 100 35.33 60.23 -22.01
CA ALA A 100 36.66 60.64 -22.46
C ALA A 100 36.88 60.34 -23.95
N ARG A 101 36.43 59.17 -24.45
CA ARG A 101 36.49 58.83 -25.87
C ARG A 101 35.59 59.71 -26.73
N ALA A 102 34.38 60.02 -26.26
CA ALA A 102 33.47 60.93 -26.96
C ALA A 102 34.08 62.33 -27.13
N ARG A 103 34.73 62.86 -26.09
CA ARG A 103 35.47 64.13 -26.17
C ARG A 103 36.61 64.08 -27.19
N LEU A 104 37.39 62.99 -27.22
CA LEU A 104 38.45 62.81 -28.22
C LEU A 104 37.93 62.80 -29.66
N VAL A 105 36.82 62.09 -29.90
CA VAL A 105 36.17 62.04 -31.22
C VAL A 105 35.65 63.42 -31.60
N ALA A 106 35.03 64.17 -30.66
CA ALA A 106 34.57 65.53 -30.91
C ALA A 106 35.71 66.51 -31.22
N LEU A 107 36.88 66.35 -30.60
CA LEU A 107 38.06 67.19 -30.83
C LEU A 107 38.79 66.83 -32.14
N GLN A 108 38.77 65.56 -32.56
CA GLN A 108 39.40 65.08 -33.81
C GLN A 108 38.47 65.21 -35.03
N GLY A 109 37.16 65.08 -34.83
CA GLY A 109 36.11 65.24 -35.82
C GLY A 109 35.89 66.71 -36.14
N SER A 110 36.74 67.26 -36.99
CA SER A 110 36.85 68.68 -37.35
C SER A 110 35.66 69.28 -38.12
N SER A 111 34.45 68.70 -38.12
CA SER A 111 33.36 69.12 -39.02
C SER A 111 32.13 69.74 -38.36
N GLU A 112 31.89 69.55 -37.05
CA GLU A 112 30.75 70.15 -36.37
C GLU A 112 31.21 71.19 -35.34
N ALA A 113 31.15 72.47 -35.72
CA ALA A 113 31.55 73.58 -34.88
C ALA A 113 30.76 73.67 -33.55
N ALA A 114 29.57 73.07 -33.49
CA ALA A 114 28.68 73.07 -32.32
C ALA A 114 29.16 72.13 -31.20
N THR A 115 29.59 70.90 -31.52
CA THR A 115 30.04 69.91 -30.51
C THR A 115 31.41 70.24 -29.95
N ALA A 116 32.28 70.85 -30.75
CA ALA A 116 33.60 71.31 -30.31
C ALA A 116 33.53 72.54 -29.36
N ALA A 117 32.47 73.35 -29.44
CA ALA A 117 32.28 74.51 -28.57
C ALA A 117 31.85 74.11 -27.14
N GLU A 118 31.11 73.01 -26.99
CA GLU A 118 30.71 72.44 -25.71
C GLU A 118 31.89 71.74 -24.99
N VAL A 119 32.74 71.06 -25.74
CA VAL A 119 33.85 70.26 -25.18
C VAL A 119 35.08 71.12 -24.83
N ALA A 120 35.30 72.22 -25.54
CA ALA A 120 36.43 73.12 -25.32
C ALA A 120 35.98 74.60 -25.35
N PRO A 121 35.37 75.11 -24.26
CA PRO A 121 34.85 76.48 -24.21
C PRO A 121 35.94 77.53 -24.40
N GLU A 122 37.20 77.18 -24.12
CA GLU A 122 38.38 78.04 -24.31
C GLU A 122 38.70 78.29 -25.80
N ILE A 123 38.40 77.33 -26.67
CA ILE A 123 38.67 77.42 -28.12
C ILE A 123 37.56 78.19 -28.86
N GLY A 124 36.33 78.15 -28.33
CA GLY A 124 35.16 78.88 -28.87
C GLY A 124 35.44 80.35 -29.22
N PRO A 125 35.88 81.20 -28.27
CA PRO A 125 36.17 82.61 -28.53
C PRO A 125 37.36 82.80 -29.49
N MET A 126 38.36 81.91 -29.48
CA MET A 126 39.49 81.96 -30.43
C MET A 126 39.03 81.67 -31.86
N ARG A 127 38.13 80.69 -32.05
CA ARG A 127 37.52 80.37 -33.35
C ARG A 127 36.62 81.51 -33.86
N ALA A 128 35.83 82.13 -32.99
CA ALA A 128 35.03 83.31 -33.34
C ALA A 128 35.92 84.47 -33.83
N ARG A 129 36.99 84.78 -33.09
CA ARG A 129 37.99 85.80 -33.50
C ARG A 129 38.69 85.44 -34.81
N ALA A 130 38.98 84.15 -35.06
CA ALA A 130 39.55 83.70 -36.31
C ALA A 130 38.58 83.83 -37.49
N ALA A 131 37.28 83.60 -37.27
CA ALA A 131 36.23 83.82 -38.27
C ALA A 131 36.07 85.31 -38.61
N ASP A 132 36.11 86.20 -37.60
CA ASP A 132 36.09 87.65 -37.80
C ASP A 132 37.30 88.15 -38.58
N LEU A 133 38.51 87.68 -38.23
CA LEU A 133 39.73 88.01 -38.97
C LEU A 133 39.71 87.46 -40.40
N ALA A 134 39.15 86.27 -40.62
CA ALA A 134 38.97 85.70 -41.95
C ALA A 134 37.95 86.49 -42.79
N ALA A 135 36.86 86.97 -42.18
CA ALA A 135 35.88 87.83 -42.84
C ALA A 135 36.50 89.19 -43.21
N ARG A 136 37.27 89.81 -42.30
CA ARG A 136 38.03 91.04 -42.57
C ARG A 136 39.04 90.85 -43.71
N LEU A 137 39.75 89.72 -43.74
CA LEU A 137 40.66 89.37 -44.83
C LEU A 137 39.95 89.26 -46.18
N ARG A 138 38.76 88.65 -46.22
CA ARG A 138 37.96 88.57 -47.46
C ARG A 138 37.49 89.95 -47.91
N ALA A 139 37.06 90.81 -46.99
CA ALA A 139 36.70 92.18 -47.30
C ALA A 139 37.90 92.97 -47.85
N LEU A 140 39.03 92.98 -47.14
CA LEU A 140 40.27 93.65 -47.58
C LEU A 140 40.81 93.11 -48.90
N ALA A 141 40.67 91.81 -49.17
CA ALA A 141 41.02 91.21 -50.46
C ALA A 141 40.19 91.78 -51.62
N SER A 142 38.90 92.07 -51.38
CA SER A 142 37.98 92.56 -52.40
C SER A 142 38.12 94.05 -52.71
N THR A 143 38.47 94.88 -51.71
CA THR A 143 38.59 96.33 -51.88
C THR A 143 40.02 96.80 -52.20
N GLU A 144 41.03 96.28 -51.49
CA GLU A 144 42.38 96.88 -51.47
C GLU A 144 43.49 95.95 -51.99
N GLY A 145 43.14 94.70 -52.30
CA GLY A 145 44.03 93.72 -52.91
C GLY A 145 45.13 93.16 -51.98
N PRO A 146 45.85 92.11 -52.42
CA PRO A 146 46.78 91.35 -51.55
C PRO A 146 48.05 92.10 -51.12
N ASN A 147 48.34 93.25 -51.74
CA ASN A 147 49.56 94.02 -51.51
C ASN A 147 49.43 95.10 -50.43
N ASN A 148 48.23 95.32 -49.90
CA ASN A 148 48.00 96.29 -48.82
C ASN A 148 48.72 95.84 -47.51
N PRO A 149 49.44 96.72 -46.81
CA PRO A 149 50.03 96.44 -45.50
C PRO A 149 49.02 95.92 -44.45
N GLU A 150 47.78 96.41 -44.43
CA GLU A 150 46.71 95.94 -43.53
C GLU A 150 46.26 94.50 -43.85
N TYR A 151 46.16 94.15 -45.14
CA TYR A 151 45.89 92.78 -45.57
C TYR A 151 46.97 91.81 -45.05
N ARG A 152 48.25 92.17 -45.22
CA ARG A 152 49.38 91.36 -44.75
C ARG A 152 49.45 91.28 -43.22
N ALA A 153 49.02 92.31 -42.50
CA ALA A 153 48.93 92.29 -41.04
C ALA A 153 47.79 91.36 -40.57
N ALA A 154 46.60 91.47 -41.17
CA ALA A 154 45.46 90.59 -40.88
C ALA A 154 45.75 89.12 -41.23
N ALA A 155 46.43 88.86 -42.35
CA ALA A 155 46.87 87.52 -42.75
C ALA A 155 47.81 86.88 -41.71
N ARG A 156 48.80 87.65 -41.22
CA ARG A 156 49.72 87.21 -40.16
C ARG A 156 49.00 86.98 -38.83
N ALA A 157 48.10 87.87 -38.44
CA ALA A 157 47.30 87.73 -37.22
C ALA A 157 46.40 86.47 -37.29
N LEU A 158 45.76 86.21 -38.43
CA LEU A 158 44.96 85.00 -38.63
C LEU A 158 45.83 83.73 -38.60
N ALA A 159 46.99 83.74 -39.24
CA ALA A 159 47.92 82.61 -39.22
C ALA A 159 48.44 82.31 -37.80
N ALA A 160 48.82 83.35 -37.04
CA ALA A 160 49.25 83.22 -35.65
C ALA A 160 48.12 82.67 -34.76
N LEU A 161 46.89 83.19 -34.89
CA LEU A 161 45.74 82.73 -34.13
C LEU A 161 45.37 81.28 -34.49
N ARG A 162 45.45 80.89 -35.77
CA ARG A 162 45.26 79.49 -36.20
C ARG A 162 46.32 78.55 -35.64
N GLY A 163 47.58 78.99 -35.56
CA GLY A 163 48.66 78.26 -34.92
C GLY A 163 48.40 78.06 -33.41
N GLN A 164 47.94 79.10 -32.72
CA GLN A 164 47.54 79.01 -31.31
C GLN A 164 46.36 78.07 -31.09
N ILE A 165 45.31 78.14 -31.93
CA ILE A 165 44.18 77.21 -31.88
C ILE A 165 44.68 75.78 -32.06
N GLY A 166 45.54 75.52 -33.06
CA GLY A 166 46.12 74.21 -33.33
C GLY A 166 46.90 73.64 -32.14
N ALA A 167 47.76 74.46 -31.52
CA ALA A 167 48.51 74.09 -30.33
C ALA A 167 47.60 73.77 -29.13
N GLU A 168 46.56 74.59 -28.91
CA GLU A 168 45.61 74.38 -27.81
C GLU A 168 44.74 73.13 -28.03
N THR A 169 44.24 72.90 -29.25
CA THR A 169 43.59 71.62 -29.60
C THR A 169 44.53 70.44 -29.40
N GLY A 170 45.80 70.56 -29.78
CA GLY A 170 46.80 69.50 -29.58
C GLY A 170 47.02 69.18 -28.10
N ARG A 171 47.09 70.22 -27.25
CA ARG A 171 47.19 70.09 -25.79
C ARG A 171 45.98 69.38 -25.20
N LEU A 172 44.77 69.77 -25.59
CA LEU A 172 43.53 69.14 -25.13
C LEU A 172 43.40 67.69 -25.61
N VAL A 173 43.69 67.40 -26.88
CA VAL A 173 43.69 66.04 -27.41
C VAL A 173 44.71 65.16 -26.67
N ALA A 174 45.90 65.68 -26.36
CA ALA A 174 46.89 64.95 -25.57
C ALA A 174 46.39 64.67 -24.15
N ALA A 175 45.80 65.66 -23.48
CA ALA A 175 45.23 65.52 -22.14
C ALA A 175 44.07 64.50 -22.10
N ASP A 176 43.13 64.57 -23.04
CA ASP A 176 42.03 63.61 -23.12
C ASP A 176 42.49 62.21 -23.54
N ARG A 177 43.55 62.08 -24.35
CA ARG A 177 44.17 60.77 -24.66
C ARG A 177 44.76 60.14 -23.41
N MET A 178 45.47 60.93 -22.60
CA MET A 178 45.99 60.46 -21.31
C MET A 178 44.86 60.05 -20.37
N ARG A 179 43.77 60.84 -20.32
CA ARG A 179 42.59 60.51 -19.50
C ARG A 179 41.91 59.23 -19.96
N ALA A 180 41.66 59.07 -21.26
CA ALA A 180 41.08 57.85 -21.82
C ALA A 180 41.98 56.62 -21.58
N ALA A 181 43.31 56.77 -21.65
CA ALA A 181 44.24 55.69 -21.32
C ALA A 181 44.18 55.33 -19.83
N ALA A 182 44.10 56.31 -18.93
CA ALA A 182 43.96 56.10 -17.49
C ALA A 182 42.63 55.40 -17.15
N ASP A 183 41.52 55.84 -17.74
CA ASP A 183 40.20 55.24 -17.54
C ASP A 183 40.14 53.82 -18.11
N ALA A 184 40.79 53.56 -19.25
CA ALA A 184 40.91 52.21 -19.81
C ALA A 184 41.72 51.27 -18.90
N ALA A 185 42.83 51.75 -18.33
CA ALA A 185 43.60 51.00 -17.35
C ALA A 185 42.78 50.72 -16.07
N ARG A 186 41.95 51.68 -15.64
CA ARG A 186 41.03 51.52 -14.50
C ARG A 186 39.98 50.46 -14.77
N VAL A 187 39.35 50.46 -15.95
CA VAL A 187 38.40 49.43 -16.38
C VAL A 187 39.05 48.05 -16.36
N ALA A 188 40.23 47.89 -16.99
CA ALA A 188 40.94 46.61 -17.02
C ALA A 188 41.31 46.11 -15.61
N SER A 189 41.73 47.01 -14.71
CA SER A 189 42.04 46.67 -13.31
C SER A 189 40.79 46.19 -12.53
N LEU A 190 39.65 46.85 -12.73
CA LEU A 190 38.38 46.47 -12.11
C LEU A 190 37.84 45.14 -12.66
N GLU A 191 37.95 44.90 -13.97
CA GLU A 191 37.60 43.61 -14.58
C GLU A 191 38.44 42.46 -14.00
N GLN A 192 39.75 42.67 -13.85
CA GLN A 192 40.62 41.70 -13.19
C GLN A 192 40.27 41.50 -11.70
N ALA A 193 39.90 42.56 -10.99
CA ALA A 193 39.46 42.46 -9.60
C ALA A 193 38.18 41.63 -9.48
N ILE A 194 37.19 41.87 -10.35
CA ILE A 194 35.96 41.08 -10.43
C ILE A 194 36.26 39.63 -10.76
N ALA A 195 37.13 39.35 -11.74
CA ALA A 195 37.53 38.00 -12.09
C ALA A 195 38.21 37.27 -10.90
N ARG A 196 39.06 37.95 -10.13
CA ARG A 196 39.67 37.40 -8.91
C ARG A 196 38.64 37.09 -7.82
N VAL A 197 37.67 37.98 -7.59
CA VAL A 197 36.59 37.75 -6.61
C VAL A 197 35.70 36.59 -7.04
N ARG A 198 35.32 36.52 -8.32
CA ARG A 198 34.56 35.39 -8.88
C ARG A 198 35.31 34.07 -8.78
N GLY A 199 36.61 34.05 -9.08
CA GLY A 199 37.44 32.85 -8.94
C GLY A 199 37.54 32.36 -7.50
N LYS A 200 37.71 33.28 -6.53
CA LYS A 200 37.68 32.94 -5.10
C LYS A 200 36.33 32.39 -4.66
N ALA A 201 35.23 33.02 -5.09
CA ALA A 201 33.87 32.56 -4.79
C ALA A 201 33.60 31.16 -5.37
N ALA A 202 34.02 30.89 -6.62
CA ALA A 202 33.89 29.58 -7.24
C ALA A 202 34.72 28.51 -6.52
N ALA A 203 35.97 28.82 -6.15
CA ALA A 203 36.80 27.90 -5.37
C ALA A 203 36.19 27.59 -3.99
N GLN A 204 35.64 28.60 -3.31
CA GLN A 204 34.93 28.41 -2.04
C GLN A 204 33.67 27.55 -2.22
N ALA A 205 32.90 27.75 -3.31
CA ALA A 205 31.73 26.94 -3.60
C ALA A 205 32.09 25.45 -3.82
N VAL A 206 33.20 25.17 -4.52
CA VAL A 206 33.70 23.79 -4.69
C VAL A 206 34.08 23.15 -3.36
N VAL A 207 34.72 23.91 -2.47
CA VAL A 207 35.09 23.44 -1.11
C VAL A 207 33.85 23.26 -0.21
N ALA A 208 32.80 24.06 -0.40
CA ALA A 208 31.56 23.98 0.38
C ALA A 208 30.58 22.90 -0.13
N ALA A 209 30.70 22.44 -1.37
CA ALA A 209 29.77 21.47 -1.96
C ALA A 209 29.69 20.11 -1.22
N PRO A 210 30.78 19.53 -0.67
CA PRO A 210 30.70 18.35 0.18
C PRO A 210 29.91 18.59 1.46
N LEU A 211 30.12 19.75 2.11
CA LEU A 211 29.41 20.13 3.34
C LEU A 211 27.90 20.26 3.08
N ALA A 212 27.50 20.96 2.02
CA ALA A 212 26.09 21.11 1.66
C ALA A 212 25.42 19.75 1.40
N ARG A 213 26.11 18.82 0.73
CA ARG A 213 25.60 17.45 0.50
C ARG A 213 25.44 16.68 1.80
N LEU A 214 26.39 16.80 2.74
CA LEU A 214 26.28 16.14 4.05
C LEU A 214 25.12 16.73 4.87
N GLU A 215 24.92 18.05 4.83
CA GLU A 215 23.80 18.72 5.50
C GLU A 215 22.44 18.30 4.93
N GLU A 216 22.33 18.17 3.60
CA GLU A 216 21.13 17.65 2.93
C GLU A 216 20.85 16.19 3.33
N GLN A 217 21.88 15.33 3.32
CA GLN A 217 21.77 13.94 3.79
C GLN A 217 21.34 13.85 5.25
N ARG A 218 21.88 14.71 6.12
CA ARG A 218 21.50 14.81 7.53
C ARG A 218 20.03 15.20 7.68
N GLU A 219 19.54 16.18 6.92
CA GLU A 219 18.14 16.58 6.99
C GLU A 219 17.20 15.46 6.49
N ALA A 220 17.59 14.77 5.42
CA ALA A 220 16.85 13.61 4.92
C ALA A 220 16.76 12.49 5.97
N GLU A 221 17.89 12.11 6.60
CA GLU A 221 17.94 11.09 7.66
C GLU A 221 17.19 11.54 8.92
N SER A 222 17.23 12.84 9.27
CA SER A 222 16.44 13.41 10.37
C SER A 222 14.94 13.30 10.12
N SER A 223 14.49 13.61 8.89
CA SER A 223 13.09 13.49 8.49
C SER A 223 12.62 12.02 8.51
N LEU A 224 13.49 11.09 8.07
CA LEU A 224 13.23 9.66 8.13
C LEU A 224 13.09 9.18 9.57
N LEU A 225 13.99 9.59 10.46
CA LEU A 225 13.92 9.24 11.88
C LEU A 225 12.61 9.74 12.52
N ARG A 226 12.20 10.98 12.23
CA ARG A 226 10.92 11.54 12.69
C ARG A 226 9.75 10.67 12.23
N ALA A 227 9.66 10.36 10.93
CA ALA A 227 8.61 9.49 10.39
C ALA A 227 8.60 8.09 11.02
N GLU A 228 9.77 7.48 11.26
CA GLU A 228 9.88 6.19 11.93
C GLU A 228 9.39 6.25 13.39
N THR A 229 9.72 7.32 14.12
CA THR A 229 9.24 7.52 15.50
C THR A 229 7.74 7.77 15.58
N GLU A 230 7.19 8.54 14.64
CA GLU A 230 5.74 8.75 14.52
C GLU A 230 5.01 7.43 14.23
N GLN A 231 5.55 6.62 13.32
CA GLN A 231 4.98 5.31 13.00
C GLN A 231 5.04 4.35 14.19
N ILE A 232 6.11 4.39 15.00
CA ILE A 232 6.18 3.64 16.27
C ILE A 232 5.06 4.07 17.21
N GLY A 233 4.84 5.38 17.38
CA GLY A 233 3.75 5.91 18.21
C GLY A 233 2.36 5.53 17.69
N ALA A 234 2.17 5.53 16.36
CA ALA A 234 0.93 5.10 15.73
C ALA A 234 0.64 3.60 15.91
N LEU A 235 1.67 2.74 15.90
CA LEU A 235 1.50 1.32 16.20
C LEU A 235 1.19 1.08 17.69
N GLU A 236 1.75 1.90 18.58
CA GLU A 236 1.48 1.84 20.01
C GLU A 236 0.01 2.18 20.32
N SER A 237 -0.50 3.28 19.76
CA SER A 237 -1.93 3.63 19.89
C SER A 237 -2.85 2.58 19.28
N ARG A 238 -2.49 2.00 18.12
CA ARG A 238 -3.26 0.92 17.49
C ARG A 238 -3.27 -0.37 18.32
N SER A 239 -2.18 -0.68 19.01
CA SER A 239 -2.11 -1.85 19.89
C SER A 239 -3.10 -1.76 21.06
N ALA A 240 -3.27 -0.56 21.63
CA ALA A 240 -4.25 -0.30 22.70
C ALA A 240 -5.70 -0.48 22.24
N LEU A 241 -5.99 -0.21 20.96
CA LEU A 241 -7.33 -0.27 20.38
C LEU A 241 -7.66 -1.60 19.67
N THR A 242 -6.74 -2.58 19.68
CA THR A 242 -6.89 -3.82 18.91
C THR A 242 -8.02 -4.69 19.43
N ARG A 243 -9.04 -4.92 18.58
CA ARG A 243 -10.16 -5.84 18.80
C ARG A 243 -10.03 -7.11 17.92
N PRO A 244 -10.60 -8.26 18.33
CA PRO A 244 -10.71 -9.44 17.47
C PRO A 244 -11.55 -9.13 16.22
N SER A 245 -11.28 -9.77 15.06
CA SER A 245 -12.15 -9.57 13.89
C SER A 245 -13.43 -10.38 13.95
N ALA A 246 -13.40 -11.52 14.63
CA ALA A 246 -14.61 -12.27 14.91
C ALA A 246 -15.30 -11.73 16.18
N ARG A 247 -16.62 -11.78 16.19
CA ARG A 247 -17.44 -11.57 17.39
C ARG A 247 -18.44 -12.70 17.49
N ILE A 248 -18.74 -13.14 18.70
CA ILE A 248 -19.81 -14.11 18.94
C ILE A 248 -21.14 -13.39 18.74
N ILE A 249 -21.90 -13.79 17.73
CA ILE A 249 -23.25 -13.26 17.47
C ILE A 249 -24.26 -14.00 18.35
N THR A 250 -24.20 -15.33 18.34
CA THR A 250 -25.05 -16.21 19.14
C THR A 250 -24.16 -17.19 19.91
N PRO A 251 -24.20 -17.21 21.25
CA PRO A 251 -23.51 -18.23 22.02
C PRO A 251 -24.17 -19.60 21.79
N ALA A 252 -23.40 -20.67 21.99
CA ALA A 252 -23.94 -22.02 21.95
C ALA A 252 -24.86 -22.26 23.14
N VAL A 253 -26.09 -22.71 22.87
CA VAL A 253 -27.13 -23.04 23.86
C VAL A 253 -27.24 -24.56 23.97
N PRO A 254 -27.44 -25.15 25.16
CA PRO A 254 -27.66 -26.58 25.30
C PRO A 254 -28.88 -27.04 24.48
N PRO A 255 -28.77 -28.11 23.67
CA PRO A 255 -29.88 -28.59 22.87
C PRO A 255 -30.99 -29.14 23.77
N LEU A 256 -32.24 -28.83 23.42
CA LEU A 256 -33.44 -29.32 24.15
C LEU A 256 -33.73 -30.79 23.86
N HIS A 257 -33.32 -31.29 22.69
CA HIS A 257 -33.56 -32.65 22.23
C HIS A 257 -32.24 -33.24 21.76
N ALA A 258 -32.02 -34.54 22.00
CA ALA A 258 -30.84 -35.24 21.51
C ALA A 258 -30.82 -35.22 19.97
N SER A 259 -29.68 -34.88 19.39
CA SER A 259 -29.48 -34.88 17.93
C SER A 259 -29.46 -36.30 17.34
N GLY A 260 -29.22 -37.33 18.17
CA GLY A 260 -29.40 -38.74 17.80
C GLY A 260 -29.18 -39.69 18.98
N PRO A 261 -29.35 -41.01 18.77
CA PRO A 261 -30.19 -41.64 17.75
C PRO A 261 -31.70 -41.51 18.09
N ARG A 262 -32.56 -41.47 17.08
CA ARG A 262 -34.01 -41.38 17.27
C ARG A 262 -34.54 -42.71 17.82
N GLY A 263 -34.60 -42.84 19.14
CA GLY A 263 -35.01 -44.08 19.82
C GLY A 263 -36.35 -44.65 19.29
N ALA A 264 -37.31 -43.77 18.96
CA ALA A 264 -38.57 -44.17 18.36
C ALA A 264 -38.42 -44.84 16.97
N ALA A 265 -37.49 -44.37 16.15
CA ALA A 265 -37.21 -44.97 14.84
C ALA A 265 -36.51 -46.33 14.97
N ILE A 266 -35.58 -46.45 15.92
CA ILE A 266 -34.91 -47.74 16.19
C ILE A 266 -35.91 -48.75 16.76
N LEU A 267 -36.74 -48.34 17.72
CA LEU A 267 -37.73 -49.21 18.36
C LEU A 267 -38.78 -49.68 17.34
N SER A 268 -39.32 -48.79 16.51
CA SER A 268 -40.27 -49.17 15.46
C SER A 268 -39.66 -50.15 14.44
N GLY A 269 -38.41 -49.91 14.02
CA GLY A 269 -37.68 -50.85 13.17
C GLY A 269 -37.47 -52.23 13.83
N ALA A 270 -37.11 -52.25 15.11
CA ALA A 270 -36.89 -53.49 15.86
C ALA A 270 -38.20 -54.28 16.06
N VAL A 271 -39.31 -53.60 16.37
CA VAL A 271 -40.64 -54.23 16.52
C VAL A 271 -41.11 -54.83 15.20
N LEU A 272 -40.97 -54.09 14.09
CA LEU A 272 -41.35 -54.57 12.77
C LEU A 272 -40.54 -55.81 12.36
N LEU A 273 -39.22 -55.76 12.56
CA LEU A 273 -38.34 -56.90 12.30
C LEU A 273 -38.71 -58.12 13.15
N GLY A 274 -38.98 -57.91 14.45
CA GLY A 274 -39.39 -58.96 15.38
C GLY A 274 -40.71 -59.63 14.99
N LEU A 275 -41.71 -58.84 14.57
CA LEU A 275 -42.98 -59.35 14.07
C LEU A 275 -42.81 -60.19 12.80
N CYS A 276 -42.01 -59.71 11.84
CA CYS A 276 -41.72 -60.46 10.62
C CYS A 276 -41.04 -61.80 10.93
N LEU A 277 -40.02 -61.81 11.79
CA LEU A 277 -39.31 -63.03 12.18
C LEU A 277 -40.20 -64.00 12.97
N GLY A 278 -41.05 -63.48 13.87
CA GLY A 278 -41.99 -64.31 14.62
C GLY A 278 -43.04 -64.97 13.73
N LEU A 279 -43.57 -64.24 12.74
CA LEU A 279 -44.52 -64.80 11.77
C LEU A 279 -43.87 -65.89 10.90
N LEU A 280 -42.65 -65.64 10.41
CA LEU A 280 -41.89 -66.63 9.65
C LEU A 280 -41.62 -67.90 10.47
N ALA A 281 -41.25 -67.74 11.75
CA ALA A 281 -41.01 -68.86 12.65
C ALA A 281 -42.29 -69.67 12.91
N ALA A 282 -43.45 -69.01 13.10
CA ALA A 282 -44.73 -69.67 13.30
C ALA A 282 -45.16 -70.48 12.07
N LEU A 283 -45.01 -69.91 10.86
CA LEU A 283 -45.31 -70.61 9.61
C LEU A 283 -44.37 -71.79 9.37
N ALA A 284 -43.07 -71.63 9.67
CA ALA A 284 -42.10 -72.72 9.59
C ALA A 284 -42.46 -73.85 10.57
N ALA A 285 -42.82 -73.51 11.81
CA ALA A 285 -43.23 -74.49 12.82
C ALA A 285 -44.50 -75.26 12.42
N ASP A 286 -45.48 -74.60 11.81
CA ASP A 286 -46.70 -75.27 11.32
C ASP A 286 -46.40 -76.17 10.11
N SER A 287 -45.52 -75.75 9.20
CA SER A 287 -45.13 -76.56 8.04
C SER A 287 -44.35 -77.84 8.39
N LEU A 288 -43.61 -77.83 9.51
CA LEU A 288 -42.89 -78.99 10.03
C LEU A 288 -43.79 -79.94 10.82
N ASN A 289 -45.03 -79.54 11.11
CA ASN A 289 -45.98 -80.36 11.86
C ASN A 289 -46.73 -81.33 10.93
N GLY A 290 -46.18 -82.53 10.73
CA GLY A 290 -46.74 -83.57 9.85
C GLY A 290 -47.98 -84.31 10.37
N SER A 291 -48.82 -83.67 11.19
CA SER A 291 -50.02 -84.30 11.76
C SER A 291 -51.22 -84.21 10.80
N PHE A 292 -51.96 -85.31 10.64
CA PHE A 292 -53.20 -85.35 9.86
C PHE A 292 -54.36 -84.79 10.68
N ARG A 293 -54.95 -83.69 10.23
CA ARG A 293 -56.07 -82.99 10.89
C ARG A 293 -57.44 -83.33 10.28
N SER A 294 -57.49 -84.01 9.14
CA SER A 294 -58.74 -84.36 8.45
C SER A 294 -58.65 -85.71 7.74
N GLY A 295 -59.77 -86.43 7.65
CA GLY A 295 -59.87 -87.67 6.87
C GLY A 295 -59.58 -87.50 5.38
N GLY A 296 -59.74 -86.27 4.85
CA GLY A 296 -59.30 -85.92 3.49
C GLY A 296 -57.77 -85.98 3.35
N GLN A 297 -57.04 -85.43 4.34
CA GLN A 297 -55.57 -85.45 4.36
C GLN A 297 -55.02 -86.88 4.47
N VAL A 298 -55.69 -87.74 5.25
CA VAL A 298 -55.34 -89.18 5.34
C VAL A 298 -55.48 -89.87 3.99
N ARG A 299 -56.56 -89.58 3.25
CA ARG A 299 -56.82 -90.18 1.93
C ARG A 299 -55.82 -89.71 0.87
N GLU A 300 -55.50 -88.42 0.87
CA GLU A 300 -54.56 -87.82 -0.08
C GLU A 300 -53.12 -88.27 0.18
N ALA A 301 -52.70 -88.34 1.45
CA ALA A 301 -51.33 -88.71 1.80
C ALA A 301 -51.05 -90.22 1.73
N LEU A 302 -52.02 -91.08 2.10
CA LEU A 302 -51.80 -92.53 2.19
C LEU A 302 -52.44 -93.32 1.03
N GLY A 303 -53.27 -92.70 0.20
CA GLY A 303 -54.02 -93.38 -0.87
C GLY A 303 -55.08 -94.38 -0.36
N LEU A 304 -55.32 -94.42 0.96
CA LEU A 304 -56.24 -95.34 1.60
C LEU A 304 -57.57 -94.64 1.93
N PRO A 305 -58.71 -95.33 1.81
CA PRO A 305 -59.98 -94.77 2.24
C PRO A 305 -60.00 -94.58 3.76
N CYS A 306 -60.26 -93.36 4.22
CA CYS A 306 -60.55 -93.10 5.62
C CYS A 306 -61.92 -93.72 5.95
N MET A 307 -61.92 -94.81 6.74
CA MET A 307 -63.11 -95.58 7.06
C MET A 307 -63.99 -94.92 8.12
N ALA A 308 -63.37 -94.31 9.13
CA ALA A 308 -64.08 -93.54 10.15
C ALA A 308 -63.12 -92.53 10.81
N LEU A 309 -63.69 -91.41 11.26
CA LEU A 309 -63.02 -90.46 12.14
C LEU A 309 -63.62 -90.65 13.53
N VAL A 310 -62.88 -91.34 14.40
CA VAL A 310 -63.36 -91.65 15.75
C VAL A 310 -62.99 -90.48 16.66
N PRO A 311 -63.96 -89.70 17.17
CA PRO A 311 -63.66 -88.58 18.04
C PRO A 311 -63.05 -89.08 19.35
N GLU A 312 -62.00 -88.41 19.82
CA GLU A 312 -61.43 -88.71 21.13
C GLU A 312 -62.44 -88.37 22.22
N ILE A 313 -62.74 -89.33 23.10
CA ILE A 313 -63.67 -89.11 24.19
C ILE A 313 -62.91 -88.41 25.32
N ALA A 314 -63.22 -87.13 25.54
CA ALA A 314 -62.62 -86.37 26.64
C ALA A 314 -62.76 -87.11 27.98
N ARG A 315 -61.68 -87.14 28.78
CA ARG A 315 -61.63 -87.88 30.06
C ARG A 315 -62.79 -87.54 31.01
N ARG A 316 -63.25 -86.28 31.01
CA ARG A 316 -64.43 -85.82 31.78
C ARG A 316 -65.74 -86.46 31.31
N ALA A 317 -65.92 -86.65 29.99
CA ALA A 317 -67.12 -87.24 29.42
C ALA A 317 -67.24 -88.74 29.72
N ARG A 318 -66.10 -89.46 29.85
CA ARG A 318 -66.10 -90.89 30.19
C ARG A 318 -66.57 -91.21 31.61
N ARG A 319 -66.56 -90.24 32.54
CA ARG A 319 -66.97 -90.42 33.95
C ARG A 319 -66.39 -91.69 34.62
N GLY A 320 -65.13 -92.01 34.34
CA GLY A 320 -64.43 -93.17 34.88
C GLY A 320 -64.73 -94.51 34.18
N LEU A 321 -65.61 -94.55 33.18
CA LEU A 321 -65.95 -95.77 32.43
C LEU A 321 -64.82 -96.18 31.47
N ALA A 322 -64.62 -97.49 31.31
CA ALA A 322 -63.84 -98.02 30.20
C ALA A 322 -64.52 -97.69 28.86
N VAL A 323 -63.75 -97.61 27.76
CA VAL A 323 -64.29 -97.24 26.43
C VAL A 323 -65.43 -98.17 25.98
N PRO A 324 -65.33 -99.50 26.13
CA PRO A 324 -66.42 -100.40 25.75
C PRO A 324 -67.69 -100.16 26.59
N ASP A 325 -67.52 -99.90 27.89
CA ASP A 325 -68.64 -99.63 28.80
C ASP A 325 -69.32 -98.29 28.51
N TYR A 326 -68.53 -97.28 28.12
CA TYR A 326 -69.06 -96.00 27.66
C TYR A 326 -69.94 -96.17 26.41
N ALA A 327 -69.48 -96.93 25.41
CA ALA A 327 -70.22 -97.18 24.18
C ALA A 327 -71.53 -97.96 24.43
N ARG A 328 -71.52 -98.89 25.40
CA ARG A 328 -72.73 -99.64 25.81
C ARG A 328 -73.71 -98.76 26.57
N ARG A 329 -73.23 -97.89 27.46
CA ARG A 329 -74.06 -97.05 28.32
C ARG A 329 -74.63 -95.83 27.59
N TYR A 330 -73.90 -95.28 26.63
CA TYR A 330 -74.31 -94.15 25.81
C TYR A 330 -74.38 -94.55 24.33
N PRO A 331 -75.40 -95.34 23.94
CA PRO A 331 -75.48 -95.90 22.61
C PRO A 331 -75.60 -94.83 21.52
N PHE A 332 -76.14 -93.64 21.78
CA PHE A 332 -76.30 -92.58 20.77
C PHE A 332 -75.18 -91.51 20.78
N SER A 333 -74.04 -91.78 21.42
CA SER A 333 -72.91 -90.84 21.43
C SER A 333 -72.22 -90.77 20.06
N ALA A 334 -71.60 -89.64 19.73
CA ALA A 334 -70.84 -89.48 18.47
C ALA A 334 -69.74 -90.55 18.32
N PHE A 335 -69.08 -90.91 19.42
CA PHE A 335 -68.14 -92.04 19.44
C PHE A 335 -68.83 -93.36 19.09
N ALA A 336 -69.93 -93.70 19.77
CA ALA A 336 -70.66 -94.94 19.51
C ALA A 336 -71.17 -94.99 18.06
N GLU A 337 -71.62 -93.87 17.49
CA GLU A 337 -72.05 -93.83 16.10
C GLU A 337 -70.92 -93.91 15.09
N GLN A 338 -69.76 -93.34 15.35
CA GLN A 338 -68.61 -93.53 14.47
C GLN A 338 -68.12 -94.98 14.50
N ILE A 339 -68.19 -95.65 15.66
CA ILE A 339 -67.90 -97.09 15.74
C ILE A 339 -68.95 -97.93 15.00
N ARG A 340 -70.25 -97.56 15.07
CA ARG A 340 -71.28 -98.24 14.27
C ARG A 340 -71.11 -97.99 12.79
N ALA A 341 -70.82 -96.76 12.38
CA ALA A 341 -70.54 -96.39 11.00
C ALA A 341 -69.32 -97.14 10.47
N LEU A 342 -68.25 -97.25 11.27
CA LEU A 342 -67.08 -98.07 10.96
C LEU A 342 -67.47 -99.54 10.78
N ARG A 343 -68.25 -100.11 11.70
CA ARG A 343 -68.72 -101.49 11.61
C ARG A 343 -69.55 -101.72 10.34
N THR A 344 -70.50 -100.84 10.06
CA THR A 344 -71.36 -100.91 8.86
C THR A 344 -70.53 -100.77 7.59
N GLY A 345 -69.59 -99.82 7.55
CA GLY A 345 -68.68 -99.61 6.43
C GLY A 345 -67.78 -100.83 6.17
N LEU A 346 -67.23 -101.44 7.21
CA LEU A 346 -66.45 -102.68 7.09
C LEU A 346 -67.30 -103.87 6.62
N TRP A 347 -68.53 -103.97 7.11
CA TRP A 347 -69.46 -105.02 6.69
C TRP A 347 -69.82 -104.92 5.21
N LEU A 348 -70.10 -103.71 4.73
CA LEU A 348 -70.43 -103.43 3.32
C LEU A 348 -69.21 -103.60 2.40
N ALA A 349 -68.03 -103.19 2.85
CA ALA A 349 -66.83 -103.22 2.02
C ALA A 349 -66.24 -104.63 1.85
N GLN A 350 -66.34 -105.51 2.86
CA GLN A 350 -65.64 -106.81 2.87
C GLN A 350 -66.53 -108.05 3.07
N GLY A 351 -67.86 -107.90 3.05
CA GLY A 351 -68.78 -109.05 3.09
C GLY A 351 -68.76 -109.80 4.43
N ALA A 352 -68.94 -109.07 5.53
CA ALA A 352 -69.00 -109.60 6.90
C ALA A 352 -67.73 -110.38 7.37
N PRO A 353 -66.58 -109.71 7.51
CA PRO A 353 -65.34 -110.34 7.94
C PRO A 353 -65.46 -110.91 9.37
N ARG A 354 -64.96 -112.15 9.58
CA ARG A 354 -64.98 -112.85 10.87
C ARG A 354 -63.88 -112.38 11.85
N SER A 355 -62.80 -111.78 11.34
CA SER A 355 -61.68 -111.26 12.14
C SER A 355 -61.08 -110.02 11.46
N LEU A 356 -60.72 -109.02 12.25
CA LEU A 356 -60.03 -107.80 11.81
C LEU A 356 -58.72 -107.67 12.61
N ALA A 357 -57.63 -107.29 11.92
CA ALA A 357 -56.41 -106.80 12.56
C ALA A 357 -56.53 -105.27 12.68
N ILE A 358 -56.30 -104.74 13.88
CA ILE A 358 -56.38 -103.31 14.20
C ILE A 358 -54.98 -102.83 14.60
#